data_AF-A0A2G9NW31-F1
#
_entry.id   AF-A0A2G9NW31-F1
#
_cell.length_a   1.000
_cell.length_b   1.000
_cell.length_c   1.000
_cell.angle_alpha   90.00
_cell.angle_beta   90.00
_cell.angle_gamma   90.00
#
_symmetry.space_group_name_H-M   'P 1'
#
loop_
_entity.id
_entity.type
_entity.pdbx_description
1 polymer ?
#
loop_
_entity_poly.entity_id
_entity_poly.type
_entity_poly.pdbx_seq_one_letter_code
_entity_poly.pdbx_strand_id
1 'polypeptide(L)' 'MVEKAIQNSEDYPTRMELWKSLPKQMQYQTFKLILNYLEISNKIMFEDDKIIWIFSNNKKLNKLIQEAVGV' A
#
# COMPACT_ATOMS: atom_id res chain seq x y z
N MET A 1 -8.54 -4.50 2.43
CA MET A 1 -8.16 -5.93 2.22
C MET A 1 -6.72 -6.00 1.73
N VAL A 2 -6.39 -5.43 0.57
CA VAL A 2 -5.00 -5.39 0.08
C VAL A 2 -4.11 -4.46 0.92
N GLU A 3 -4.54 -3.20 1.18
CA GLU A 3 -3.75 -2.27 2.03
C GLU A 3 -3.41 -2.88 3.40
N LYS A 4 -4.40 -3.45 4.07
CA LYS A 4 -4.21 -4.15 5.37
C LYS A 4 -3.27 -5.35 5.25
N ALA A 5 -3.34 -6.11 4.16
CA ALA A 5 -2.45 -7.26 3.95
C ALA A 5 -1.00 -6.82 3.76
N ILE A 6 -0.77 -5.68 3.09
CA ILE A 6 0.58 -5.09 2.95
C ILE A 6 1.06 -4.56 4.31
N GLN A 7 0.22 -3.82 5.04
CA GLN A 7 0.56 -3.23 6.34
C GLN A 7 0.82 -4.27 7.44
N ASN A 8 0.14 -5.41 7.37
CA ASN A 8 0.27 -6.50 8.34
C ASN A 8 1.34 -7.53 7.93
N SER A 9 1.97 -7.38 6.77
CA SER A 9 3.05 -8.25 6.34
C SER A 9 4.27 -7.98 7.22
N GLU A 10 4.88 -9.02 7.79
CA GLU A 10 6.07 -8.89 8.63
C GLU A 10 7.29 -8.42 7.80
N ASP A 11 7.37 -8.88 6.54
CA ASP A 11 8.37 -8.50 5.56
C ASP A 11 7.76 -7.75 4.36
N TYR A 12 8.58 -7.34 3.40
CA TYR A 12 8.12 -6.78 2.12
C TYR A 12 7.75 -7.91 1.15
N PRO A 13 6.46 -8.20 0.93
CA PRO A 13 6.04 -9.35 0.14
C PRO A 13 6.18 -9.04 -1.34
N THR A 14 6.41 -10.08 -2.14
CA THR A 14 6.25 -10.00 -3.58
C THR A 14 4.79 -9.91 -3.98
N ARG A 15 4.53 -9.52 -5.23
CA ARG A 15 3.15 -9.50 -5.79
C ARG A 15 2.43 -10.84 -5.63
N MET A 16 3.13 -11.97 -5.81
CA MET A 16 2.51 -13.28 -5.75
C MET A 16 2.25 -13.73 -4.31
N GLU A 17 3.17 -13.47 -3.38
CA GLU A 17 3.00 -13.77 -1.96
C GLU A 17 1.84 -12.97 -1.37
N LEU A 18 1.80 -11.66 -1.66
CA LEU A 18 0.70 -10.81 -1.21
C LEU A 18 -0.63 -11.27 -1.79
N TRP A 19 -0.70 -11.62 -3.08
CA TRP A 19 -1.94 -12.09 -3.70
C TRP A 19 -2.44 -13.40 -3.07
N LYS A 20 -1.52 -14.31 -2.73
CA LYS A 20 -1.83 -15.59 -2.07
C LYS A 20 -2.27 -15.43 -0.61
N SER A 21 -1.80 -14.39 0.09
CA SER A 21 -2.17 -14.13 1.48
C SER A 21 -3.55 -13.48 1.65
N LEU A 22 -4.19 -13.05 0.55
CA LEU A 22 -5.50 -12.41 0.62
C LEU A 22 -6.58 -13.40 1.08
N PRO A 23 -7.47 -13.01 2.01
CA PRO A 23 -8.48 -13.91 2.60
C PRO A 23 -9.54 -14.39 1.60
N LYS A 24 -9.70 -13.68 0.47
CA LYS A 24 -10.49 -14.13 -0.67
C LYS A 24 -9.61 -14.02 -1.91
N GLN A 25 -9.47 -15.11 -2.65
CA GLN A 25 -8.77 -15.08 -3.92
C GLN A 25 -9.57 -14.21 -4.90
N MET A 26 -9.05 -13.00 -5.15
CA MET A 26 -9.55 -12.13 -6.19
C MET A 26 -8.84 -12.43 -7.50
N GLN A 27 -9.46 -12.06 -8.63
CA GLN A 27 -8.80 -12.14 -9.93
C GLN A 27 -7.49 -11.34 -9.91
N TYR A 28 -6.43 -11.93 -10.45
CA TYR A 28 -5.10 -11.32 -10.47
C TYR A 28 -5.08 -9.96 -11.18
N GLN A 29 -5.94 -9.77 -12.19
CA GLN A 29 -6.03 -8.50 -12.89
C GLN A 29 -6.59 -7.37 -12.01
N THR A 30 -7.58 -7.67 -11.18
CA THR A 30 -8.12 -6.72 -10.18
C THR A 30 -7.06 -6.40 -9.13
N PHE A 31 -6.31 -7.40 -8.67
CA PHE A 31 -5.20 -7.20 -7.75
C PHE A 31 -4.13 -6.24 -8.33
N LYS A 32 -3.72 -6.44 -9.59
CA LYS A 32 -2.79 -5.52 -10.27
C LYS A 32 -3.34 -4.10 -10.38
N LEU A 33 -4.64 -3.94 -10.67
CA LEU A 33 -5.27 -2.62 -10.73
C LEU A 33 -5.21 -1.90 -9.37
N ILE A 34 -5.45 -2.64 -8.28
CA ILE A 34 -5.34 -2.10 -6.92
C ILE A 34 -3.90 -1.67 -6.63
N LEU A 35 -2.91 -2.50 -6.96
CA LEU A 35 -1.50 -2.14 -6.75
C LEU A 35 -1.11 -0.88 -7.53
N ASN A 36 -1.52 -0.78 -8.80
CA ASN A 36 -1.28 0.40 -9.63
C ASN A 36 -1.89 1.66 -9.00
N TYR A 37 -3.11 1.55 -8.46
CA TYR A 37 -3.73 2.68 -7.75
C TYR A 37 -2.97 3.07 -6.48
N LEU A 38 -2.49 2.10 -5.72
CA LEU A 38 -1.71 2.35 -4.50
C LEU A 38 -0.35 2.99 -4.80
N GLU A 39 0.30 2.61 -5.89
CA GLU A 39 1.55 3.20 -6.35
C GLU A 39 1.32 4.66 -6.81
N ILE A 40 0.34 4.89 -7.69
CA ILE A 40 -0.01 6.24 -8.17
C ILE A 40 -0.41 7.18 -7.01
N SER A 41 -1.05 6.64 -5.97
CA SER A 41 -1.41 7.41 -4.77
C SER A 41 -0.28 7.55 -3.74
N ASN A 42 0.96 7.16 -4.09
CA ASN A 42 2.14 7.19 -3.23
C ASN A 42 1.94 6.47 -1.89
N LYS A 43 1.11 5.42 -1.88
CA LYS A 43 0.93 4.60 -0.69
C LYS A 43 1.96 3.49 -0.57
N ILE A 44 2.35 2.96 -1.72
CA ILE A 44 3.35 1.89 -1.84
C ILE A 44 4.43 2.29 -2.85
N MET A 45 5.57 1.64 -2.74
CA MET A 45 6.65 1.66 -3.72
C MET A 45 7.04 0.22 -4.04
N PHE A 46 7.52 0.00 -5.26
CA PHE A 46 8.18 -1.26 -5.62
C PHE A 46 9.70 -1.09 -5.55
N GLU A 47 10.35 -2.03 -4.87
CA GLU A 47 11.80 -2.23 -4.93
C GLU A 47 12.02 -3.65 -5.44
N ASP A 48 12.59 -3.76 -6.64
CA ASP A 48 12.60 -5.00 -7.44
C ASP A 48 11.20 -5.63 -7.60
N ASP A 49 10.94 -6.75 -6.93
CA ASP A 49 9.65 -7.44 -6.92
C ASP A 49 8.86 -7.27 -5.61
N LYS A 50 9.45 -6.57 -4.63
CA LYS A 50 8.92 -6.37 -3.29
C LYS A 50 8.03 -5.15 -3.20
N ILE A 51 6.99 -5.26 -2.39
CA ILE A 51 6.00 -4.21 -2.14
C ILE A 51 6.31 -3.55 -0.80
N ILE A 52 6.67 -2.27 -0.81
CA ILE A 52 7.01 -1.50 0.37
C ILE A 52 5.88 -0.52 0.67
N TRP A 53 5.38 -0.52 1.90
CA TRP A 53 4.41 0.48 2.36
C TRP A 53 5.14 1.75 2.80
N ILE A 54 4.90 2.86 2.11
CA ILE A 54 5.58 4.14 2.36
C ILE A 54 4.63 5.22 2.90
N PHE A 55 3.33 4.97 2.92
CA PHE A 55 2.36 5.94 3.43
C PHE A 55 2.45 6.12 4.95
N SER A 56 2.89 7.29 5.38
CA SER A 56 2.84 7.68 6.79
C SER A 56 1.40 8.03 7.19
N ASN A 57 0.74 7.15 7.95
CA ASN A 57 -0.57 7.45 8.55
C ASN A 57 -0.44 8.22 9.88
N ASN A 58 0.61 9.03 10.03
CA ASN A 58 0.87 9.76 11.26
C ASN A 58 -0.10 10.95 11.37
N LYS A 59 -1.05 10.86 12.31
CA LYS A 59 -2.03 11.92 12.60
C LYS A 59 -1.39 13.28 12.86
N LYS A 60 -0.22 13.31 13.52
CA LYS A 60 0.53 14.55 13.80
C LYS A 60 1.10 15.14 12.52
N LEU A 61 1.70 14.31 11.66
CA LEU A 61 2.21 14.75 10.36
C LEU A 61 1.09 15.31 9.47
N ASN A 62 -0.04 14.61 9.41
CA ASN A 62 -1.21 15.07 8.65
C ASN A 62 -1.75 16.40 9.19
N LYS A 63 -1.81 16.57 10.51
CA LYS A 63 -2.20 17.85 11.12
C LYS A 63 -1.25 18.98 10.72
N LEU A 64 0.07 18.75 10.79
CA LEU A 64 1.08 19.73 10.40
C LEU A 64 0.99 20.10 8.91
N ILE A 65 0.75 19.14 8.02
CA ILE A 65 0.56 19.40 6.58
C ILE A 65 -0.71 20.24 6.36
N GLN A 66 -1.82 19.91 7.02
CA GLN A 66 -3.05 20.69 6.91
C GLN A 66 -2.88 22.12 7.43
N GLU A 67 -2.17 22.30 8.55
CA GLU A 67 -1.83 23.63 9.08
C GLU A 67 -0.89 24.40 8.13
N ALA A 68 0.03 23.73 7.45
CA ALA A 68 0.99 24.36 6.53
C ALA A 68 0.38 24.70 5.15
N VAL A 69 -0.61 23.94 4.69
CA VAL A 69 -1.27 24.12 3.37
C VAL A 69 -2.54 24.97 3.49
N GLY A 70 -3.12 25.10 4.69
CA GLY A 70 -4.22 26.03 4.96
C GLY A 70 -3.77 27.49 4.89
N VAL A 71 -3.87 28.08 3.70
CA VAL A 71 -3.95 29.53 3.46
C VAL A 71 -5.41 29.93 3.39
#